data_AF-A0A2J6SF97-F1
#
_entry.id   AF-A0A2J6SF97-F1
#
_cell.length_a   1.000
_cell.length_b   1.000
_cell.length_c   1.000
_cell.angle_alpha   90.00
_cell.angle_beta   90.00
_cell.angle_gamma   90.00
#
_symmetry.space_group_name_H-M   'P 1'
#
loop_
_entity.id
_entity.type
_entity.pdbx_description
1 polymer ?
#
loop_
_entity_poly.entity_id
_entity_poly.type
_entity_poly.pdbx_seq_one_letter_code
_entity_poly.pdbx_strand_id
1 'polypeptide(L)' 'GNGQTVQITGHGEGRIGSALAFPFHRHGCRVFTTAQNLEKAQHLTKAGIEVLELDIWTQ' A
#
# COMPACT_ATOMS: atom_id res chain seq x y z
N GLY A 1 -11.50 -19.18 4.77
CA GLY A 1 -10.06 -19.46 4.96
C GLY A 1 -9.37 -18.16 5.29
N ASN A 2 -8.51 -18.14 6.31
CA ASN A 2 -7.86 -16.91 6.79
C ASN A 2 -6.70 -16.50 5.87
N GLY A 3 -7.00 -15.70 4.84
CA GLY A 3 -5.98 -14.89 4.19
C GLY A 3 -5.51 -13.79 5.14
N GLN A 4 -4.20 -13.67 5.36
CA GLN A 4 -3.65 -12.61 6.20
C GLN A 4 -3.81 -11.25 5.52
N THR A 5 -4.33 -10.27 6.27
CA THR A 5 -4.45 -8.88 5.81
C THR A 5 -3.30 -8.06 6.40
N VAL A 6 -2.65 -7.25 5.57
CA VAL A 6 -1.55 -6.38 5.95
C VAL A 6 -1.88 -4.94 5.56
N GLN A 7 -1.90 -4.04 6.53
CA GLN A 7 -2.00 -2.60 6.30
C GLN A 7 -0.61 -1.99 6.47
N ILE A 8 -0.18 -1.18 5.50
CA ILE A 8 1.13 -0.50 5.52
C ILE A 8 0.92 1.01 5.51
N THR A 9 1.48 1.68 6.51
CA THR A 9 1.49 3.14 6.64
C THR A 9 2.87 3.70 6.27
N GLY A 10 2.91 4.87 5.62
CA GLY A 10 4.18 5.50 5.18
C GLY A 10 4.64 5.07 3.78
N HIS A 11 3.74 5.14 2.81
CA HIS A 11 3.82 4.44 1.52
C HIS A 11 4.66 5.09 0.38
N GLY A 12 5.31 6.24 0.59
CA GLY A 12 5.99 6.97 -0.51
C GLY A 12 6.98 6.09 -1.31
N GLU A 13 7.13 6.37 -2.60
CA GLU A 13 8.11 5.70 -3.46
C GLU A 13 9.52 5.76 -2.84
N GLY A 14 10.25 4.66 -2.88
CA GLY A 14 11.56 4.52 -2.23
C GLY A 14 11.54 4.39 -0.68
N ARG A 15 10.39 4.45 -0.01
CA ARG A 15 10.30 4.26 1.46
C ARG A 15 10.06 2.80 1.86
N ILE A 16 10.43 2.47 3.10
CA ILE A 16 10.35 1.11 3.68
C ILE A 16 8.95 0.49 3.51
N GLY A 17 7.88 1.26 3.69
CA GLY A 17 6.51 0.78 3.51
C GLY A 17 6.25 0.25 2.09
N SER A 18 6.66 1.01 1.06
CA SER A 18 6.59 0.56 -0.34
C SER A 18 7.39 -0.74 -0.57
N ALA A 19 8.59 -0.84 -0.01
CA ALA A 19 9.44 -2.03 -0.16
C ALA A 19 8.83 -3.29 0.49
N LEU A 20 8.13 -3.15 1.63
CA LEU A 20 7.47 -4.25 2.33
C LEU A 20 6.16 -4.70 1.66
N ALA A 21 5.51 -3.85 0.87
CA ALA A 21 4.25 -4.17 0.21
C ALA A 21 4.38 -5.34 -0.79
N PHE A 22 5.46 -5.36 -1.58
CA PHE A 22 5.66 -6.39 -2.61
C PHE A 22 5.89 -7.81 -2.04
N PRO A 23 6.73 -8.04 -1.00
CA PRO A 23 6.83 -9.35 -0.34
C PRO A 23 5.49 -9.87 0.19
N PHE A 24 4.75 -9.07 0.96
CA PHE A 24 3.46 -9.52 1.51
C PHE A 24 2.44 -9.85 0.42
N HIS A 25 2.37 -9.02 -0.63
CA HIS A 25 1.51 -9.30 -1.78
C HIS A 25 1.90 -10.60 -2.50
N ARG A 26 3.20 -10.82 -2.73
CA ARG A 26 3.73 -12.07 -3.33
C ARG A 26 3.47 -13.31 -2.47
N HIS A 27 3.41 -13.17 -1.14
CA HIS A 27 3.03 -14.25 -0.22
C HIS A 27 1.51 -14.49 -0.14
N GLY A 28 0.70 -13.83 -0.96
CA GLY A 28 -0.76 -14.00 -1.01
C GLY A 28 -1.51 -13.28 0.12
N CYS A 29 -0.86 -12.36 0.84
CA CYS A 29 -1.56 -11.49 1.77
C CYS A 29 -2.39 -10.46 1.01
N ARG A 30 -3.57 -10.08 1.54
CA ARG A 30 -4.27 -8.87 1.07
C ARG A 30 -3.54 -7.65 1.65
N VAL A 31 -2.92 -6.86 0.79
CA VAL A 31 -2.11 -5.70 1.18
C VAL A 31 -2.85 -4.41 0.85
N PHE A 32 -2.98 -3.53 1.85
CA PHE A 32 -3.53 -2.18 1.75
C PHE A 32 -2.48 -1.13 2.13
N THR A 33 -2.51 0.04 1.48
CA THR A 33 -1.48 1.08 1.65
C THR A 33 -2.03 2.50 1.47
N THR A 34 -1.59 3.42 2.36
CA THR A 34 -1.76 4.90 2.31
C THR A 34 -3.10 5.43 1.77
N ALA A 35 -3.14 6.52 0.99
CA ALA A 35 -2.07 7.33 0.40
C ALA A 35 -2.51 8.78 0.09
N GLN A 36 -1.61 9.79 0.12
CA GLN A 36 -2.00 11.21 -0.09
C GLN A 36 -2.57 11.54 -1.48
N ASN A 37 -2.11 10.83 -2.51
CA ASN A 37 -2.52 10.93 -3.90
C ASN A 37 -2.05 9.64 -4.58
N LEU A 38 -2.93 8.98 -5.34
CA LEU A 38 -2.67 7.74 -6.06
C LEU A 38 -1.49 7.82 -7.04
N GLU A 39 -1.18 9.01 -7.57
CA GLU A 39 -0.03 9.27 -8.45
C GLU A 39 1.31 8.92 -7.77
N LYS A 40 1.45 9.20 -6.47
CA LYS A 40 2.63 8.85 -5.65
C LYS A 40 2.71 7.35 -5.31
N ALA A 41 1.77 6.55 -5.80
CA ALA A 41 1.61 5.13 -5.52
C ALA A 41 1.39 4.29 -6.80
N GLN A 42 1.65 4.86 -7.99
CA GLN A 42 1.47 4.16 -9.27
C GLN A 42 2.25 2.84 -9.37
N HIS A 43 3.43 2.74 -8.75
CA HIS A 43 4.22 1.52 -8.71
C HIS A 43 3.58 0.39 -7.89
N LEU A 44 2.74 0.74 -6.90
CA LEU A 44 1.97 -0.20 -6.09
C LEU A 44 0.69 -0.62 -6.83
N THR A 45 -0.06 0.32 -7.42
CA THR A 45 -1.28 0.00 -8.16
C THR A 45 -0.99 -0.82 -9.43
N LYS A 46 0.09 -0.51 -10.17
CA LYS A 46 0.57 -1.32 -11.31
C LYS A 46 0.97 -2.75 -10.91
N ALA A 47 1.28 -2.99 -9.64
CA ALA A 47 1.60 -4.31 -9.11
C ALA A 47 0.37 -5.04 -8.51
N GLY A 48 -0.84 -4.51 -8.67
CA GLY A 48 -2.07 -5.12 -8.14
C GLY A 48 -2.28 -4.96 -6.62
N ILE A 49 -1.55 -4.04 -5.99
CA ILE A 49 -1.67 -3.75 -4.55
C ILE A 49 -2.77 -2.69 -4.35
N GLU A 50 -3.63 -2.92 -3.35
CA GLU A 50 -4.76 -2.03 -3.03
C GLU A 50 -4.23 -0.75 -2.36
N VAL A 51 -4.33 0.37 -3.07
CA VAL A 51 -3.98 1.71 -2.56
C VAL A 51 -5.29 2.45 -2.30
N LEU A 52 -5.48 2.91 -1.07
CA LEU A 52 -6.57 3.82 -0.74
C LEU A 52 -6.09 5.26 -0.91
N GLU A 53 -7.00 6.21 -1.05
CA GLU A 53 -6.66 7.63 -0.92
C GLU A 53 -7.00 8.08 0.50
N LEU A 54 -6.04 8.68 1.18
CA LEU A 54 -6.16 9.20 2.53
C LEU A 54 -5.81 10.69 2.49
N ASP A 55 -6.86 11.50 2.42
CA ASP A 55 -6.73 12.92 2.73
C ASP A 55 -6.33 13.08 4.20
N ILE A 56 -5.30 13.90 4.43
CA ILE A 56 -4.78 14.22 5.77
C ILE A 56 -5.07 15.68 6.15
N TRP A 57 -5.77 16.43 5.30
CA TRP A 57 -6.17 17.82 5.52
C TRP A 57 -7.58 17.89 6.13
N THR A 58 -7.75 17.32 7.32
CA THR A 58 -8.98 17.44 8.11
C THR A 58 -8.67 17.55 9.60
N GLN A 59 -9.29 18.54 10.25
CA GLN A 59 -9.34 18.72 11.71
C GLN A 59 -10.70 18.28 12.25
#